data_AF-Z4WVE5-F1
#
_entry.id   AF-Z4WVE5-F1
#
_cell.length_a   1.000
_cell.length_b   1.000
_cell.length_c   1.000
_cell.angle_alpha   90.00
_cell.angle_beta   90.00
_cell.angle_gamma   90.00
#
_symmetry.space_group_name_H-M   'P 1'
#
loop_
_entity.id
_entity.type
_entity.pdbx_description
1 polymer ?
#
loop_
_entity_poly.entity_id
_entity_poly.type
_entity_poly.pdbx_seq_one_letter_code
_entity_poly.pdbx_strand_id
1 'polypeptide(L)'
;MLLMAQYRNTSRRGNASDNKLLQLAKSVQARRIIAEITRKTDALTQKDIATWRRAWQMAINVETPRRAFLYDLYSDSLVDGHLTGCIEQRKSKTLGRPFRLLTSDGEEAPEATALFQREWFYDFLSLALDSVFWGHSLIELGEVLSDDKGLYFTSASLIPRKHVVPEYGVILRDPSDDIAQGIPYREGDYARWLVEVGKPDNLGLLIRCTPYYISKKNMGAYWDTFGEIFGMPMRIANTSATNKADIARIEQVMDNMGAAFWGVFPEDTKISFQESSRGDAYNVYDKRLDRCDKELSKIILSQTMTIDNGSSLSQSEVHLEIFESVCASDAKRLGYIINDRLLPLMAASGFPVSGLTFAWDYSDEMTDAEMREQERVILQYYDVDPEYFVRKYGVPIVGKRSNGLGFGEAGAGAGGEQEEQSTALAKDSDFFA
;
A
#
# COMPACT_ATOMS: atom_id res chain seq x y z
N MET A 1 75.07 -40.67 0.74
CA MET A 1 74.09 -39.58 0.64
C MET A 1 73.18 -39.87 -0.54
N LEU A 2 72.23 -40.76 -0.29
CA LEU A 2 71.27 -41.33 -1.24
C LEU A 2 69.89 -41.10 -0.62
N LEU A 3 68.88 -40.85 -1.47
CA LEU A 3 67.51 -40.41 -1.19
C LEU A 3 67.29 -38.90 -0.99
N MET A 4 66.63 -38.28 -1.99
CA MET A 4 65.37 -37.53 -1.86
C MET A 4 65.20 -36.58 -3.05
N ALA A 5 64.59 -37.03 -4.15
CA ALA A 5 63.88 -36.18 -5.13
C ALA A 5 63.26 -37.00 -6.28
N GLN A 6 62.32 -37.90 -5.96
CA GLN A 6 61.37 -38.43 -6.93
C GLN A 6 59.96 -38.14 -6.42
N TYR A 7 59.50 -36.88 -6.53
CA TYR A 7 58.08 -36.54 -6.39
C TYR A 7 57.87 -35.14 -6.95
N ARG A 8 57.56 -35.02 -8.25
CA ARG A 8 56.90 -33.84 -8.86
C ARG A 8 56.68 -34.10 -10.35
N ASN A 9 55.63 -34.86 -10.70
CA ASN A 9 54.98 -34.67 -12.00
C ASN A 9 53.58 -35.30 -12.14
N THR A 10 52.71 -35.18 -11.14
CA THR A 10 51.32 -35.68 -11.21
C THR A 10 50.28 -34.72 -10.61
N SER A 11 50.36 -33.41 -10.90
CA SER A 11 49.31 -32.47 -10.45
C SER A 11 48.93 -31.36 -11.44
N ARG A 12 49.16 -31.54 -12.75
CA ARG A 12 48.85 -30.52 -13.78
C ARG A 12 47.71 -30.89 -14.74
N ARG A 13 46.75 -31.73 -14.31
CA ARG A 13 45.54 -32.05 -15.09
C ARG A 13 44.20 -31.75 -14.39
N GLY A 14 44.20 -31.23 -13.16
CA GLY A 14 42.98 -30.93 -12.38
C GLY A 14 42.41 -29.51 -12.54
N ASN A 15 43.18 -28.53 -13.01
CA ASN A 15 42.76 -27.10 -12.93
C ASN A 15 42.11 -26.52 -14.20
N ALA A 16 42.01 -27.28 -15.30
CA ALA A 16 41.50 -26.76 -16.57
C ALA A 16 39.99 -27.00 -16.76
N SER A 17 39.44 -28.08 -16.19
CA SER A 17 38.00 -28.38 -16.18
C SER A 17 37.25 -27.50 -15.18
N ASP A 18 37.82 -27.32 -13.98
CA ASP A 18 37.20 -26.52 -12.91
C ASP A 18 37.21 -25.03 -13.25
N ASN A 19 38.25 -24.52 -13.92
CA ASN A 19 38.25 -23.16 -14.44
C ASN A 19 37.28 -22.97 -15.61
N LYS A 20 37.00 -24.00 -16.43
CA LYS A 20 35.99 -23.92 -17.48
C LYS A 20 34.58 -23.96 -16.92
N LEU A 21 34.32 -24.72 -15.86
CA LEU A 21 33.05 -24.72 -15.13
C LEU A 21 32.85 -23.42 -14.35
N LEU A 22 33.89 -22.87 -13.73
CA LEU A 22 33.84 -21.54 -13.10
C LEU A 22 33.72 -20.41 -14.13
N GLN A 23 34.38 -20.52 -15.29
CA GLN A 23 34.19 -19.60 -16.41
C GLN A 23 32.82 -19.76 -17.06
N LEU A 24 32.26 -20.98 -17.11
CA LEU A 24 30.88 -21.19 -17.54
C LEU A 24 29.89 -20.60 -16.54
N ALA A 25 30.07 -20.84 -15.24
CA ALA A 25 29.29 -20.23 -14.17
C ALA A 25 29.41 -18.70 -14.14
N LYS A 26 30.58 -18.14 -14.48
CA LYS A 26 30.78 -16.71 -14.68
C LYS A 26 30.27 -16.18 -16.03
N SER A 27 30.21 -17.02 -17.08
CA SER A 27 29.65 -16.66 -18.40
C SER A 27 28.14 -16.81 -18.49
N VAL A 28 27.57 -17.62 -17.59
CA VAL A 28 26.19 -17.54 -17.08
C VAL A 28 26.14 -16.47 -15.98
N GLN A 29 26.95 -15.40 -16.12
CA GLN A 29 26.61 -14.09 -15.58
C GLN A 29 25.15 -13.86 -15.96
N ALA A 30 24.31 -13.69 -14.95
CA ALA A 30 22.87 -13.72 -15.08
C ALA A 30 22.45 -12.89 -16.30
N ARG A 31 22.02 -13.55 -17.38
CA ARG A 31 21.31 -12.87 -18.46
C ARG A 31 20.02 -12.38 -17.82
N ARG A 32 20.05 -11.16 -17.30
CA ARG A 32 18.89 -10.54 -16.67
C ARG A 32 17.86 -10.28 -17.73
N ILE A 33 16.64 -10.76 -17.53
CA ILE A 33 15.55 -10.52 -18.48
C ILE A 33 15.27 -9.03 -18.57
N ILE A 34 15.38 -8.31 -17.44
CA ILE A 34 15.22 -6.86 -17.41
C ILE A 34 16.22 -6.15 -18.35
N ALA A 35 17.40 -6.72 -18.59
CA ALA A 35 18.38 -6.15 -19.51
C ALA A 35 18.05 -6.43 -20.99
N GLU A 36 17.23 -7.45 -21.27
CA GLU A 36 16.77 -7.78 -22.63
C GLU A 36 15.51 -7.01 -23.06
N ILE A 37 14.86 -6.31 -22.11
CA ILE A 37 13.60 -5.58 -22.34
C ILE A 37 13.86 -4.18 -22.90
N THR A 38 13.13 -3.82 -23.97
CA THR A 38 13.16 -2.45 -24.51
C THR A 38 12.33 -1.53 -23.62
N ARG A 39 12.98 -0.58 -22.96
CA ARG A 39 12.29 0.43 -22.14
C ARG A 39 11.64 1.49 -23.03
N LYS A 40 10.35 1.74 -22.81
CA LYS A 40 9.60 2.84 -23.43
C LYS A 40 9.04 3.77 -22.36
N THR A 41 9.00 5.06 -22.66
CA THR A 41 8.38 6.07 -21.80
C THR A 41 6.87 5.90 -21.79
N ASP A 42 6.26 6.03 -20.60
CA ASP A 42 4.82 5.99 -20.45
C ASP A 42 4.16 7.22 -21.09
N ALA A 43 3.04 7.00 -21.79
CA ALA A 43 2.29 8.06 -22.45
C ALA A 43 1.26 8.66 -21.50
N LEU A 44 1.43 9.93 -21.14
CA LEU A 44 0.43 10.72 -20.43
C LEU A 44 -0.60 11.23 -21.44
N THR A 45 -1.70 10.50 -21.58
CA THR A 45 -2.83 10.86 -22.46
C THR A 45 -4.10 11.08 -21.64
N GLN A 46 -5.03 11.86 -22.18
CA GLN A 46 -6.33 12.04 -21.55
C GLN A 46 -7.06 10.69 -21.48
N LYS A 47 -7.42 10.28 -20.26
CA LYS A 47 -8.02 8.98 -19.97
C LYS A 47 -9.46 9.18 -19.53
N ASP A 48 -10.39 8.55 -20.25
CA ASP A 48 -11.84 8.60 -19.99
C ASP A 48 -12.43 7.20 -19.76
N ILE A 49 -13.72 7.14 -19.43
CA ILE A 49 -14.43 5.88 -19.16
C ILE A 49 -14.47 4.99 -20.41
N ALA A 50 -14.55 5.56 -21.61
CA ALA A 50 -14.53 4.79 -22.85
C ALA A 50 -13.16 4.11 -23.06
N THR A 51 -12.07 4.81 -22.75
CA THR A 51 -10.70 4.27 -22.78
C THR A 51 -10.52 3.17 -21.74
N TRP A 52 -11.06 3.34 -20.53
CA TRP A 52 -11.07 2.29 -19.52
C TRP A 52 -11.82 1.02 -19.98
N ARG A 53 -13.03 1.16 -20.55
CA ARG A 53 -13.78 0.01 -21.08
C ARG A 53 -13.05 -0.70 -22.22
N ARG A 54 -12.44 0.05 -23.14
CA ARG A 54 -11.64 -0.52 -24.24
C ARG A 54 -10.42 -1.27 -23.72
N ALA A 55 -9.67 -0.68 -22.79
CA ALA A 55 -8.51 -1.32 -22.19
C ALA A 55 -8.90 -2.61 -21.42
N TRP A 56 -10.02 -2.59 -20.71
CA TRP A 56 -10.55 -3.78 -20.07
C TRP A 56 -10.92 -4.87 -21.09
N GLN A 57 -11.64 -4.53 -22.16
CA GLN A 57 -12.00 -5.48 -23.22
C GLN A 57 -10.77 -6.13 -23.88
N MET A 58 -9.69 -5.37 -24.05
CA MET A 58 -8.42 -5.89 -24.57
C MET A 58 -7.71 -6.83 -23.58
N ALA A 59 -7.78 -6.53 -22.28
CA ALA A 59 -7.16 -7.33 -21.24
C ALA A 59 -7.82 -8.71 -21.07
N ILE A 60 -9.14 -8.80 -21.28
CA ILE A 60 -9.90 -10.07 -21.18
C ILE A 60 -10.02 -10.82 -22.50
N ASN A 61 -9.35 -10.37 -23.57
CA ASN A 61 -9.37 -11.07 -24.85
C ASN A 61 -8.71 -12.45 -24.70
N VAL A 62 -9.43 -13.51 -25.06
CA VAL A 62 -9.00 -14.90 -24.88
C VAL A 62 -7.84 -15.27 -25.81
N GLU A 63 -7.83 -14.74 -27.02
CA GLU A 63 -6.82 -15.07 -28.03
C GLU A 63 -5.56 -14.22 -27.84
N THR A 64 -5.74 -12.90 -27.71
CA THR A 64 -4.64 -11.92 -27.62
C THR A 64 -4.83 -10.99 -26.42
N PRO A 65 -4.67 -11.49 -25.18
CA PRO A 65 -4.79 -10.68 -23.98
C PRO A 65 -3.70 -9.59 -23.96
N ARG A 66 -4.10 -8.33 -23.88
CA ARG A 66 -3.16 -7.19 -23.82
C ARG A 66 -3.53 -6.24 -22.69
N ARG A 67 -2.61 -6.13 -21.72
CA ARG A 67 -2.81 -5.33 -20.51
C ARG A 67 -2.05 -4.00 -20.50
N ALA A 68 -1.28 -3.69 -21.54
CA ALA A 68 -0.45 -2.47 -21.58
C ALA A 68 -1.25 -1.19 -21.32
N PHE A 69 -2.34 -0.98 -22.07
CA PHE A 69 -3.23 0.17 -21.89
C PHE A 69 -3.96 0.17 -20.54
N LEU A 70 -4.25 -1.02 -20.01
CA LEU A 70 -4.87 -1.14 -18.70
C LEU A 70 -3.89 -0.71 -17.59
N TYR A 71 -2.62 -1.13 -17.70
CA TYR A 71 -1.58 -0.72 -16.76
C TYR A 71 -1.26 0.78 -16.87
N ASP A 72 -1.37 1.39 -18.05
CA ASP A 72 -1.28 2.85 -18.19
C ASP A 72 -2.37 3.59 -17.39
N LEU A 73 -3.59 3.05 -17.40
CA LEU A 73 -4.69 3.60 -16.61
C LEU A 73 -4.46 3.42 -15.11
N TYR A 74 -3.90 2.28 -14.69
CA TYR A 74 -3.56 2.02 -13.30
C TYR A 74 -2.50 2.99 -12.80
N SER A 75 -1.40 3.17 -13.54
CA SER A 75 -0.37 4.15 -13.22
C SER A 75 -0.94 5.56 -13.09
N ASP A 76 -1.89 5.96 -13.94
CA ASP A 76 -2.57 7.26 -13.82
C ASP A 76 -3.33 7.38 -12.50
N SER A 77 -4.07 6.32 -12.14
CA SER A 77 -4.92 6.34 -10.95
C SER A 77 -4.12 6.43 -9.66
N LEU A 78 -2.88 5.94 -9.64
CA LEU A 78 -1.99 6.04 -8.47
C LEU A 78 -1.46 7.46 -8.21
N VAL A 79 -1.71 8.42 -9.11
CA VAL A 79 -1.48 9.85 -8.82
C VAL A 79 -2.48 10.36 -7.78
N ASP A 80 -3.63 9.69 -7.59
CA ASP A 80 -4.60 10.04 -6.56
C ASP A 80 -4.06 9.76 -5.15
N GLY A 81 -3.95 10.82 -4.34
CA GLY A 81 -3.40 10.73 -2.99
C GLY A 81 -4.23 9.84 -2.05
N HIS A 82 -5.55 9.80 -2.22
CA HIS A 82 -6.43 8.97 -1.39
C HIS A 82 -6.26 7.49 -1.70
N LEU A 83 -6.29 7.12 -2.99
CA LEU A 83 -6.04 5.75 -3.44
C LEU A 83 -4.67 5.25 -2.99
N THR A 84 -3.62 6.06 -3.20
CA THR A 84 -2.26 5.70 -2.79
C THR A 84 -2.13 5.61 -1.27
N GLY A 85 -2.78 6.50 -0.52
CA GLY A 85 -2.86 6.41 0.95
C GLY A 85 -3.51 5.11 1.43
N CYS A 86 -4.61 4.68 0.79
CA CYS A 86 -5.25 3.39 1.10
C CYS A 86 -4.32 2.20 0.83
N ILE A 87 -3.63 2.21 -0.32
CA ILE A 87 -2.72 1.12 -0.70
C ILE A 87 -1.57 1.03 0.29
N GLU A 88 -0.93 2.16 0.62
CA GLU A 88 0.18 2.20 1.56
C GLU A 88 -0.25 1.78 2.98
N GLN A 89 -1.41 2.23 3.47
CA GLN A 89 -1.90 1.81 4.79
C GLN A 89 -2.03 0.27 4.88
N ARG A 90 -2.63 -0.36 3.86
CA ARG A 90 -2.79 -1.82 3.78
C ARG A 90 -1.46 -2.55 3.65
N LYS A 91 -0.54 -2.04 2.82
CA LYS A 91 0.81 -2.61 2.65
C LYS A 91 1.61 -2.51 3.95
N SER A 92 1.73 -1.31 4.53
CA SER A 92 2.52 -1.08 5.74
C SER A 92 2.06 -1.93 6.92
N LYS A 93 0.75 -2.06 7.16
CA LYS A 93 0.23 -2.93 8.24
C LYS A 93 0.55 -4.41 8.01
N THR A 94 0.56 -4.87 6.76
CA THR A 94 0.89 -6.25 6.41
C THR A 94 2.40 -6.51 6.51
N LEU A 95 3.21 -5.61 5.98
CA LEU A 95 4.68 -5.71 5.96
C LEU A 95 5.32 -5.51 7.34
N GLY A 96 4.64 -4.80 8.24
CA GLY A 96 5.10 -4.60 9.61
C GLY A 96 4.93 -5.81 10.53
N ARG A 97 4.36 -6.92 10.04
CA ARG A 97 4.18 -8.14 10.83
C ARG A 97 5.52 -8.85 11.04
N PRO A 98 5.88 -9.23 12.28
CA PRO A 98 7.05 -10.05 12.53
C PRO A 98 6.89 -11.45 11.92
N PHE A 99 8.00 -12.08 11.57
CA PHE A 99 8.01 -13.41 10.96
C PHE A 99 9.17 -14.24 11.50
N ARG A 100 9.04 -15.57 11.37
CA ARG A 100 10.06 -16.54 11.74
C ARG A 100 10.05 -17.74 10.79
N LEU A 101 11.21 -18.37 10.64
CA LEU A 101 11.29 -19.68 10.01
C LEU A 101 11.26 -20.77 11.07
N LEU A 102 10.48 -21.80 10.80
CA LEU A 102 10.29 -22.96 11.66
C LEU A 102 10.92 -24.20 11.02
N THR A 103 11.54 -25.03 11.84
CA THR A 103 12.00 -26.37 11.46
C THR A 103 10.82 -27.34 11.32
N SER A 104 11.08 -28.56 10.84
CA SER A 104 10.07 -29.63 10.77
C SER A 104 9.43 -29.95 12.12
N ASP A 105 10.15 -29.71 13.22
CA ASP A 105 9.70 -29.99 14.58
C ASP A 105 8.93 -28.80 15.19
N GLY A 106 8.80 -27.69 14.45
CA GLY A 106 8.10 -26.48 14.89
C GLY A 106 8.96 -25.50 15.69
N GLU A 107 10.23 -25.82 15.91
CA GLU A 107 11.19 -24.93 16.59
C GLU A 107 11.66 -23.81 15.66
N GLU A 108 11.92 -22.63 16.21
CA GLU A 108 12.44 -21.49 15.47
C GLU A 108 13.87 -21.74 14.98
N ALA A 109 14.17 -21.28 13.77
CA ALA A 109 15.50 -21.32 13.16
C ALA A 109 16.06 -19.89 12.98
N PRO A 110 16.66 -19.28 14.03
CA PRO A 110 17.07 -17.87 14.01
C PRO A 110 18.07 -17.53 12.90
N GLU A 111 19.03 -18.42 12.64
CA GLU A 111 20.04 -18.23 11.58
C GLU A 111 19.40 -18.16 10.19
N ALA A 112 18.37 -18.98 9.94
CA ALA A 112 17.66 -18.96 8.69
C ALA A 112 16.72 -17.75 8.59
N THR A 113 16.05 -17.38 9.68
CA THR A 113 15.24 -16.14 9.76
C THR A 113 16.09 -14.91 9.42
N ALA A 114 17.36 -14.85 9.86
CA ALA A 114 18.27 -13.75 9.58
C ALA A 114 18.58 -13.56 8.07
N LEU A 115 18.48 -14.62 7.25
CA LEU A 115 18.65 -14.52 5.79
C LEU A 115 17.57 -13.65 5.12
N PHE A 116 16.40 -13.57 5.74
CA PHE A 116 15.23 -12.82 5.27
C PHE A 116 15.18 -11.40 5.83
N GLN A 117 15.95 -11.08 6.88
CA GLN A 117 16.02 -9.74 7.46
C GLN A 117 16.93 -8.82 6.63
N ARG A 118 16.59 -8.65 5.35
CA ARG A 118 17.35 -7.91 4.33
C ARG A 118 16.42 -7.17 3.37
N GLU A 119 16.96 -6.15 2.71
CA GLU A 119 16.23 -5.28 1.77
C GLU A 119 15.53 -6.06 0.65
N TRP A 120 16.22 -7.03 0.03
CA TRP A 120 15.66 -7.82 -1.07
C TRP A 120 14.34 -8.52 -0.68
N PHE A 121 14.21 -8.95 0.58
CA PHE A 121 13.01 -9.65 1.03
C PHE A 121 11.87 -8.67 1.28
N TYR A 122 12.16 -7.49 1.84
CA TYR A 122 11.17 -6.42 1.97
C TYR A 122 10.63 -6.01 0.59
N ASP A 123 11.51 -5.81 -0.39
CA ASP A 123 11.15 -5.50 -1.77
C ASP A 123 10.30 -6.63 -2.40
N PHE A 124 10.71 -7.88 -2.19
CA PHE A 124 9.95 -9.04 -2.64
C PHE A 124 8.52 -9.06 -2.07
N LEU A 125 8.37 -8.87 -0.75
CA LEU A 125 7.05 -8.84 -0.11
C LEU A 125 6.19 -7.69 -0.65
N SER A 126 6.78 -6.49 -0.80
CA SER A 126 6.11 -5.31 -1.35
C SER A 126 5.60 -5.56 -2.78
N LEU A 127 6.44 -6.13 -3.66
CA LEU A 127 6.08 -6.46 -5.04
C LEU A 127 5.08 -7.61 -5.14
N ALA A 128 5.14 -8.57 -4.21
CA ALA A 128 4.17 -9.66 -4.12
C ALA A 128 2.79 -9.15 -3.68
N LEU A 129 2.73 -8.22 -2.73
CA LEU A 129 1.49 -7.52 -2.35
C LEU A 129 0.91 -6.69 -3.48
N ASP A 130 1.77 -6.06 -4.29
CA ASP A 130 1.29 -5.31 -5.46
C ASP A 130 0.47 -6.16 -6.44
N SER A 131 0.65 -7.49 -6.45
CA SER A 131 -0.19 -8.39 -7.25
C SER A 131 -1.69 -8.36 -6.86
N VAL A 132 -2.03 -7.91 -5.65
CA VAL A 132 -3.43 -7.71 -5.22
C VAL A 132 -4.04 -6.53 -5.98
N PHE A 133 -3.30 -5.43 -6.11
CA PHE A 133 -3.77 -4.20 -6.76
C PHE A 133 -3.69 -4.28 -8.28
N TRP A 134 -2.58 -4.82 -8.80
CA TRP A 134 -2.28 -4.92 -10.23
C TRP A 134 -2.76 -6.22 -10.88
N GLY A 135 -3.07 -7.24 -10.08
CA GLY A 135 -3.56 -8.56 -10.51
C GLY A 135 -2.46 -9.62 -10.61
N HIS A 136 -1.31 -9.23 -11.15
CA HIS A 136 -0.16 -10.10 -11.39
C HIS A 136 1.16 -9.35 -11.21
N SER A 137 2.15 -10.00 -10.60
CA SER A 137 3.55 -9.57 -10.51
C SER A 137 4.48 -10.71 -10.92
N LEU A 138 5.49 -10.40 -11.74
CA LEU A 138 6.60 -11.31 -12.02
C LEU A 138 7.88 -10.69 -11.46
N ILE A 139 8.47 -11.33 -10.47
CA ILE A 139 9.60 -10.80 -9.70
C ILE A 139 10.86 -11.56 -10.10
N GLU A 140 11.88 -10.84 -10.57
CA GLU A 140 13.23 -11.35 -10.85
C GLU A 140 14.11 -11.16 -9.63
N LEU A 141 14.65 -12.27 -9.12
CA LEU A 141 15.64 -12.28 -8.06
C LEU A 141 17.04 -12.12 -8.68
N GLY A 142 17.85 -11.27 -8.05
CA GLY A 142 19.21 -11.00 -8.49
C GLY A 142 20.18 -12.16 -8.24
N GLU A 143 21.44 -11.96 -8.58
CA GLU A 143 22.50 -12.94 -8.32
C GLU A 143 22.60 -13.26 -6.83
N VAL A 144 22.94 -14.51 -6.50
CA VAL A 144 23.20 -14.96 -5.13
C VAL A 144 24.63 -14.63 -4.76
N LEU A 145 24.79 -13.86 -3.67
CA LEU A 145 26.08 -13.55 -3.06
C LEU A 145 26.10 -14.04 -1.61
N SER A 146 27.28 -14.05 -1.00
CA SER A 146 27.48 -14.41 0.41
C SER A 146 28.23 -13.30 1.12
N ASP A 147 27.83 -13.02 2.36
CA ASP A 147 28.55 -12.16 3.30
C ASP A 147 28.64 -12.83 4.69
N ASP A 148 28.99 -12.05 5.71
CA ASP A 148 29.09 -12.46 7.11
C ASP A 148 27.76 -12.94 7.72
N LYS A 149 26.64 -12.50 7.14
CA LYS A 149 25.27 -12.86 7.55
C LYS A 149 24.68 -13.97 6.68
N GLY A 150 25.47 -14.63 5.83
CA GLY A 150 25.06 -15.75 4.98
C GLY A 150 24.73 -15.35 3.53
N LEU A 151 23.97 -16.22 2.85
CA LEU A 151 23.59 -16.04 1.45
C LEU A 151 22.47 -15.01 1.31
N TYR A 152 22.47 -14.27 0.21
CA TYR A 152 21.41 -13.31 -0.13
C TYR A 152 21.28 -13.09 -1.63
N PHE A 153 20.09 -12.67 -2.07
CA PHE A 153 19.89 -12.16 -3.41
C PHE A 153 20.27 -10.67 -3.47
N THR A 154 20.98 -10.27 -4.51
CA THR A 154 21.39 -8.87 -4.71
C THR A 154 20.23 -7.89 -4.89
N SER A 155 19.06 -8.36 -5.32
CA SER A 155 17.85 -7.53 -5.48
C SER A 155 16.61 -8.41 -5.68
N ALA A 156 15.42 -7.85 -5.47
CA ALA A 156 14.16 -8.38 -5.98
C ALA A 156 13.51 -7.29 -6.86
N SER A 157 13.46 -7.51 -8.17
CA SER A 157 13.02 -6.51 -9.15
C SER A 157 11.77 -6.94 -9.90
N LEU A 158 10.86 -6.01 -10.17
CA LEU A 158 9.67 -6.29 -10.95
C LEU A 158 10.00 -6.33 -12.45
N ILE A 159 9.65 -7.41 -13.13
CA ILE A 159 9.62 -7.42 -14.59
C ILE A 159 8.53 -6.43 -15.04
N PRO A 160 8.84 -5.47 -15.93
CA PRO A 160 7.87 -4.47 -16.40
C PRO A 160 6.55 -5.11 -16.81
N ARG A 161 5.46 -4.79 -16.11
CA ARG A 161 4.17 -5.50 -16.23
C ARG A 161 3.63 -5.55 -17.66
N LYS A 162 3.89 -4.51 -18.45
CA LYS A 162 3.47 -4.38 -19.86
C LYS A 162 4.10 -5.43 -20.78
N HIS A 163 5.22 -6.01 -20.38
CA HIS A 163 5.96 -7.01 -21.16
C HIS A 163 5.54 -8.44 -20.79
N VAL A 164 4.81 -8.62 -19.69
CA VAL A 164 4.42 -9.96 -19.23
C VAL A 164 3.03 -10.28 -19.74
N VAL A 165 2.87 -11.47 -20.31
CA VAL A 165 1.57 -12.04 -20.70
C VAL A 165 1.32 -13.28 -19.82
N PRO A 166 0.67 -13.10 -18.65
CA PRO A 166 0.50 -14.16 -17.66
C PRO A 166 -0.27 -15.38 -18.17
N GLU A 167 -1.26 -15.16 -19.04
CA GLU A 167 -2.12 -16.20 -19.61
C GLU A 167 -1.29 -17.26 -20.35
N TYR A 168 -0.26 -16.82 -21.08
CA TYR A 168 0.64 -17.69 -21.85
C TYR A 168 1.94 -18.01 -21.12
N GLY A 169 2.26 -17.34 -20.01
CA GLY A 169 3.51 -17.56 -19.28
C GLY A 169 4.74 -17.08 -20.04
N VAL A 170 4.62 -15.97 -20.79
CA VAL A 170 5.69 -15.41 -21.62
C VAL A 170 6.01 -13.95 -21.31
N ILE A 171 7.25 -13.56 -21.59
CA ILE A 171 7.76 -12.18 -21.51
C ILE A 171 8.11 -11.71 -22.93
N LEU A 172 7.59 -10.55 -23.32
CA LEU A 172 7.84 -9.92 -24.62
C LEU A 172 9.00 -8.92 -24.51
N ARG A 173 9.86 -8.85 -25.52
CA ARG A 173 10.96 -7.86 -25.55
C ARG A 173 10.42 -6.46 -25.79
N ASP A 174 9.43 -6.35 -26.67
CA ASP A 174 8.57 -5.18 -26.85
C ASP A 174 7.11 -5.53 -26.49
N PRO A 175 6.34 -4.67 -25.81
CA PRO A 175 4.93 -4.95 -25.50
C PRO A 175 4.04 -5.14 -26.73
N SER A 176 4.53 -4.75 -27.91
CA SER A 176 3.84 -4.86 -29.21
C SER A 176 4.18 -6.14 -29.96
N ASP A 177 5.17 -6.92 -29.51
CA ASP A 177 5.58 -8.17 -30.15
C ASP A 177 4.46 -9.21 -30.12
N ASP A 178 4.49 -10.15 -31.06
CA ASP A 178 3.59 -11.29 -31.07
C ASP A 178 3.86 -12.23 -29.87
N ILE A 179 2.80 -12.78 -29.28
CA ILE A 179 2.87 -13.64 -28.10
C ILE A 179 3.72 -14.88 -28.39
N ALA A 180 3.64 -15.41 -29.61
CA ALA A 180 4.41 -16.57 -30.05
C ALA A 180 5.94 -16.33 -30.06
N GLN A 181 6.39 -15.07 -30.08
CA GLN A 181 7.81 -14.70 -30.01
C GLN A 181 8.28 -14.42 -28.58
N GLY A 182 7.39 -14.53 -27.60
CA GLY A 182 7.70 -14.31 -26.19
C GLY A 182 8.66 -15.34 -25.61
N ILE A 183 9.44 -14.90 -24.63
CA ILE A 183 10.35 -15.74 -23.86
C ILE A 183 9.53 -16.45 -22.78
N PRO A 184 9.42 -17.79 -22.79
CA PRO A 184 8.72 -18.52 -21.74
C PRO A 184 9.47 -18.36 -20.40
N TYR A 185 8.73 -18.04 -19.34
CA TYR A 185 9.32 -17.80 -18.02
C TYR A 185 9.02 -18.87 -16.97
N ARG A 186 8.06 -19.75 -17.24
CA ARG A 186 7.72 -20.88 -16.36
C ARG A 186 8.64 -22.09 -16.56
N GLU A 187 9.38 -22.11 -17.65
CA GLU A 187 10.27 -23.19 -18.05
C GLU A 187 11.64 -22.63 -18.48
N GLY A 188 12.65 -23.49 -18.54
CA GLY A 188 14.00 -23.11 -18.96
C GLY A 188 14.82 -22.43 -17.86
N ASP A 189 15.88 -21.73 -18.26
CA ASP A 189 16.88 -21.21 -17.32
C ASP A 189 16.38 -20.03 -16.49
N TYR A 190 15.46 -19.22 -17.03
CA TYR A 190 14.88 -18.07 -16.34
C TYR A 190 13.97 -18.46 -15.16
N ALA A 191 13.32 -19.62 -15.23
CA ALA A 191 12.43 -20.10 -14.17
C ALA A 191 13.12 -20.25 -12.81
N ARG A 192 14.46 -20.36 -12.78
CA ARG A 192 15.26 -20.43 -11.55
C ARG A 192 15.38 -19.11 -10.79
N TRP A 193 15.06 -17.99 -11.45
CA TRP A 193 15.26 -16.64 -10.91
C TRP A 193 13.96 -15.86 -10.80
N LEU A 194 12.85 -16.42 -11.27
CA LEU A 194 11.57 -15.73 -11.37
C LEU A 194 10.54 -16.31 -10.42
N VAL A 195 9.88 -15.41 -9.69
CA VAL A 195 8.71 -15.73 -8.88
C VAL A 195 7.50 -15.05 -9.50
N GLU A 196 6.64 -15.85 -10.11
CA GLU A 196 5.31 -15.41 -10.51
C GLU A 196 4.45 -15.24 -9.25
N VAL A 197 3.64 -14.18 -9.18
CA VAL A 197 2.71 -13.91 -8.07
C VAL A 197 1.39 -13.39 -8.64
N GLY A 198 0.28 -13.97 -8.17
CA GLY A 198 -1.06 -13.71 -8.72
C GLY A 198 -1.50 -14.77 -9.72
N LYS A 199 -2.75 -14.65 -10.17
CA LYS A 199 -3.34 -15.59 -11.14
C LYS A 199 -3.26 -15.00 -12.54
N PRO A 200 -3.14 -15.83 -13.60
CA PRO A 200 -3.01 -15.36 -14.96
C PRO A 200 -4.15 -14.46 -15.42
N ASP A 201 -5.38 -14.73 -15.00
CA ASP A 201 -6.62 -14.04 -15.39
C ASP A 201 -7.00 -12.86 -14.47
N ASN A 202 -6.27 -12.66 -13.38
CA ASN A 202 -6.57 -11.61 -12.42
C ASN A 202 -6.12 -10.24 -12.91
N LEU A 203 -7.03 -9.26 -12.91
CA LEU A 203 -6.77 -7.86 -13.27
C LEU A 203 -6.50 -6.95 -12.07
N GLY A 204 -6.61 -7.48 -10.84
CA GLY A 204 -6.35 -6.74 -9.61
C GLY A 204 -7.48 -5.79 -9.21
N LEU A 205 -7.31 -5.12 -8.07
CA LEU A 205 -8.30 -4.17 -7.55
C LEU A 205 -8.35 -2.85 -8.31
N LEU A 206 -7.24 -2.44 -8.93
CA LEU A 206 -7.16 -1.15 -9.62
C LEU A 206 -8.16 -1.04 -10.78
N ILE A 207 -8.59 -2.14 -11.40
CA ILE A 207 -9.66 -2.13 -12.42
C ILE A 207 -10.94 -1.45 -11.90
N ARG A 208 -11.26 -1.68 -10.63
CA ARG A 208 -12.46 -1.15 -9.96
C ARG A 208 -12.22 0.28 -9.47
N CYS A 209 -10.99 0.64 -9.11
CA CYS A 209 -10.63 1.99 -8.66
C CYS A 209 -10.60 3.01 -9.81
N THR A 210 -10.08 2.62 -10.98
CA THR A 210 -9.88 3.51 -12.13
C THR A 210 -11.12 4.34 -12.53
N PRO A 211 -12.35 3.79 -12.65
CA PRO A 211 -13.51 4.61 -13.02
C PRO A 211 -13.86 5.67 -11.98
N TYR A 212 -13.64 5.40 -10.68
CA TYR A 212 -13.86 6.37 -9.61
C TYR A 212 -12.79 7.47 -9.63
N TYR A 213 -11.52 7.09 -9.86
CA TYR A 213 -10.45 8.05 -10.10
C TYR A 213 -10.75 8.99 -11.28
N ILE A 214 -11.12 8.44 -12.43
CA ILE A 214 -11.47 9.25 -13.63
C ILE A 214 -12.60 10.22 -13.29
N SER A 215 -13.63 9.75 -12.59
CA SER A 215 -14.73 10.61 -12.15
C SER A 215 -14.28 11.69 -11.17
N LYS A 216 -13.41 11.34 -10.21
CA LYS A 216 -12.90 12.27 -9.19
C LYS A 216 -12.05 13.37 -9.83
N LYS A 217 -11.09 13.00 -10.68
CA LYS A 217 -10.24 13.91 -11.45
C LYS A 217 -11.05 14.88 -12.29
N ASN A 218 -12.02 14.38 -13.06
CA ASN A 218 -12.87 15.24 -13.89
C ASN A 218 -13.73 16.18 -13.03
N MET A 219 -14.31 15.68 -11.93
CA MET A 219 -15.15 16.49 -11.05
C MET A 219 -14.35 17.57 -10.32
N GLY A 220 -13.11 17.26 -9.91
CA GLY A 220 -12.18 18.22 -9.32
C GLY A 220 -11.80 19.33 -10.31
N ALA A 221 -11.52 18.99 -11.57
CA ALA A 221 -11.25 20.01 -12.59
C ALA A 221 -12.46 20.96 -12.79
N TYR A 222 -13.69 20.42 -12.82
CA TYR A 222 -14.89 21.27 -12.87
C TYR A 222 -15.09 22.10 -11.60
N TRP A 223 -14.71 21.57 -10.44
CA TRP A 223 -14.74 22.31 -9.17
C TRP A 223 -13.81 23.52 -9.21
N ASP A 224 -12.58 23.32 -9.66
CA ASP A 224 -11.59 24.39 -9.75
C ASP A 224 -12.05 25.47 -10.74
N THR A 225 -12.56 25.08 -11.92
CA THR A 225 -13.15 26.03 -12.89
C THR A 225 -14.38 26.75 -12.32
N PHE A 226 -15.21 26.06 -11.55
CA PHE A 226 -16.34 26.70 -10.86
C PHE A 226 -15.85 27.73 -9.83
N GLY A 227 -14.84 27.39 -9.05
CA GLY A 227 -14.19 28.31 -8.12
C GLY A 227 -13.57 29.54 -8.82
N GLU A 228 -12.96 29.37 -9.98
CA GLU A 228 -12.41 30.48 -10.78
C GLU A 228 -13.50 31.42 -11.29
N ILE A 229 -14.61 30.88 -11.79
CA ILE A 229 -15.69 31.68 -12.40
C ILE A 229 -16.53 32.39 -11.31
N PHE A 230 -16.86 31.68 -10.22
CA PHE A 230 -17.82 32.16 -9.22
C PHE A 230 -17.17 32.62 -7.90
N GLY A 231 -15.90 32.28 -7.66
CA GLY A 231 -15.18 32.67 -6.45
C GLY A 231 -14.71 34.14 -6.43
N MET A 232 -14.71 34.81 -7.59
CA MET A 232 -14.38 36.23 -7.70
C MET A 232 -15.50 36.98 -8.43
N PRO A 233 -16.21 37.90 -7.76
CA PRO A 233 -17.29 38.65 -8.40
C PRO A 233 -16.71 39.53 -9.53
N MET A 234 -17.35 39.48 -10.70
CA MET A 234 -16.98 40.30 -11.84
C MET A 234 -17.22 41.79 -11.54
N ARG A 235 -16.32 42.66 -11.96
CA ARG A 235 -16.41 44.11 -11.75
C ARG A 235 -16.90 44.81 -13.00
N ILE A 236 -17.99 45.55 -12.88
CA ILE A 236 -18.59 46.29 -14.01
C ILE A 236 -18.47 47.77 -13.71
N ALA A 237 -17.79 48.50 -14.60
CA ALA A 237 -17.78 49.97 -14.58
C ALA A 237 -18.79 50.47 -15.61
N ASN A 238 -19.84 51.12 -15.15
CA ASN A 238 -20.74 51.87 -16.03
C ASN A 238 -20.22 53.30 -16.16
N THR A 239 -20.11 53.82 -17.38
CA THR A 239 -19.62 55.18 -17.64
C THR A 239 -20.41 55.89 -18.74
N SER A 240 -20.70 57.17 -18.54
CA SER A 240 -21.22 58.09 -19.56
C SER A 240 -20.09 58.76 -20.37
N ALA A 241 -18.82 58.47 -20.06
CA ALA A 241 -17.69 59.03 -20.78
C ALA A 241 -17.65 58.54 -22.23
N THR A 242 -17.68 59.48 -23.18
CA THR A 242 -17.53 59.22 -24.62
C THR A 242 -16.10 59.46 -25.12
N ASN A 243 -15.26 60.12 -24.30
CA ASN A 243 -13.88 60.43 -24.63
C ASN A 243 -12.95 59.23 -24.37
N LYS A 244 -12.15 58.84 -25.36
CA LYS A 244 -11.20 57.71 -25.30
C LYS A 244 -10.20 57.83 -24.14
N ALA A 245 -9.76 59.04 -23.80
CA ALA A 245 -8.79 59.24 -22.72
C ALA A 245 -9.35 58.91 -21.32
N ASP A 246 -10.64 59.14 -21.10
CA ASP A 246 -11.29 58.87 -19.82
C ASP A 246 -11.67 57.39 -19.70
N ILE A 247 -12.09 56.76 -20.82
CA ILE A 247 -12.31 55.31 -20.88
C ILE A 247 -11.00 54.57 -20.59
N ALA A 248 -9.89 54.95 -21.23
CA ALA A 248 -8.59 54.33 -20.99
C ALA A 248 -8.10 54.47 -19.54
N ARG A 249 -8.42 55.59 -18.87
CA ARG A 249 -8.10 55.77 -17.44
C ARG A 249 -8.92 54.83 -16.56
N ILE A 250 -10.19 54.61 -16.89
CA ILE A 250 -11.08 53.67 -16.18
C ILE A 250 -10.60 52.23 -16.40
N GLU A 251 -10.26 51.85 -17.63
CA GLU A 251 -9.66 50.53 -17.95
C GLU A 251 -8.37 50.31 -17.14
N GLN A 252 -7.48 51.30 -17.10
CA GLN A 252 -6.23 51.23 -16.33
C GLN A 252 -6.47 51.10 -14.80
N VAL A 253 -7.51 51.75 -14.26
CA VAL A 253 -7.90 51.57 -12.86
C VAL A 253 -8.42 50.16 -12.63
N MET A 254 -9.26 49.63 -13.53
CA MET A 254 -9.81 48.28 -13.41
C MET A 254 -8.73 47.20 -13.50
N ASP A 255 -7.77 47.32 -14.41
CA ASP A 255 -6.61 46.41 -14.51
C ASP A 255 -5.74 46.44 -13.25
N ASN A 256 -5.50 47.62 -12.67
CA ASN A 256 -4.70 47.75 -11.45
C ASN A 256 -5.39 47.20 -10.19
N MET A 257 -6.70 46.94 -10.24
CA MET A 257 -7.45 46.41 -9.09
C MET A 257 -7.36 44.87 -8.94
N GLY A 258 -6.62 44.18 -9.80
CA GLY A 258 -6.20 42.78 -9.60
C GLY A 258 -6.95 41.74 -10.45
N ALA A 259 -6.92 40.47 -10.01
CA ALA A 259 -7.21 39.27 -10.83
C ALA A 259 -8.68 39.00 -11.19
N ALA A 260 -9.63 39.86 -10.79
CA ALA A 260 -11.05 39.64 -11.09
C ALA A 260 -11.36 40.06 -12.53
N PHE A 261 -12.22 39.29 -13.21
CA PHE A 261 -12.76 39.70 -14.51
C PHE A 261 -13.43 41.08 -14.41
N TRP A 262 -13.15 41.97 -15.36
CA TRP A 262 -13.73 43.31 -15.40
C TRP A 262 -14.22 43.69 -16.80
N GLY A 263 -15.15 44.64 -16.86
CA GLY A 263 -15.59 45.25 -18.11
C GLY A 263 -16.12 46.67 -17.91
N VAL A 264 -15.86 47.53 -18.89
CA VAL A 264 -16.34 48.93 -18.92
C VAL A 264 -17.41 49.05 -19.98
N PHE A 265 -18.59 49.53 -19.59
CA PHE A 265 -19.75 49.59 -20.48
C PHE A 265 -20.44 50.96 -20.41
N PRO A 266 -21.01 51.44 -21.54
CA PRO A 266 -21.88 52.61 -21.54
C PRO A 266 -23.09 52.43 -20.62
N GLU A 267 -23.59 53.52 -20.01
CA GLU A 267 -24.73 53.51 -19.07
C GLU A 267 -26.00 52.79 -19.57
N ASP A 268 -26.24 52.78 -20.89
CA ASP A 268 -27.40 52.11 -21.50
C ASP A 268 -27.21 50.59 -21.74
N THR A 269 -26.06 50.03 -21.35
CA THR A 269 -25.76 48.61 -21.57
C THR A 269 -26.35 47.75 -20.46
N LYS A 270 -27.36 46.95 -20.78
CA LYS A 270 -27.88 45.94 -19.86
C LYS A 270 -27.07 44.66 -19.98
N ILE A 271 -26.36 44.32 -18.91
CA ILE A 271 -25.65 43.06 -18.79
C ILE A 271 -26.49 42.14 -17.89
N SER A 272 -27.04 41.09 -18.49
CA SER A 272 -27.78 40.07 -17.75
C SER A 272 -26.92 38.83 -17.57
N PHE A 273 -26.58 38.51 -16.32
CA PHE A 273 -26.04 37.20 -15.99
C PHE A 273 -27.21 36.26 -15.73
N GLN A 274 -27.29 35.18 -16.51
CA GLN A 274 -28.14 34.06 -16.13
C GLN A 274 -27.40 33.27 -15.05
N GLU A 275 -27.41 33.80 -13.82
CA GLU A 275 -27.01 32.98 -12.68
C GLU A 275 -28.01 31.84 -12.55
N SER A 276 -27.51 30.61 -12.68
CA SER A 276 -28.27 29.44 -12.30
C SER A 276 -28.51 29.54 -10.80
N SER A 277 -29.73 29.84 -10.35
CA SER A 277 -30.08 30.00 -8.93
C SER A 277 -29.96 28.72 -8.08
N ARG A 278 -29.22 27.71 -8.56
CA ARG A 278 -28.94 26.46 -7.85
C ARG A 278 -27.81 26.74 -6.86
N GLY A 279 -28.16 27.29 -5.69
CA GLY A 279 -27.23 27.55 -4.58
C GLY A 279 -26.49 26.31 -4.03
N ASP A 280 -26.78 25.12 -4.56
CA ASP A 280 -26.19 23.85 -4.15
C ASP A 280 -25.13 23.30 -5.13
N ALA A 281 -24.75 24.06 -6.17
CA ALA A 281 -23.75 23.61 -7.15
C ALA A 281 -22.47 23.16 -6.43
N TYR A 282 -22.07 23.87 -5.38
CA TYR A 282 -20.89 23.54 -4.60
C TYR A 282 -21.01 22.14 -3.92
N ASN A 283 -22.18 21.81 -3.36
CA ASN A 283 -22.40 20.52 -2.71
C ASN A 283 -22.46 19.35 -3.71
N VAL A 284 -22.77 19.57 -4.99
CA VAL A 284 -22.83 18.49 -5.98
C VAL A 284 -21.44 17.94 -6.29
N TYR A 285 -20.46 18.83 -6.49
CA TYR A 285 -19.08 18.43 -6.76
C TYR A 285 -18.44 17.82 -5.52
N ASP A 286 -18.53 18.50 -4.37
CA ASP A 286 -17.94 18.04 -3.10
C ASP A 286 -18.47 16.65 -2.68
N LYS A 287 -19.79 16.45 -2.68
CA LYS A 287 -20.40 15.14 -2.39
C LYS A 287 -20.01 14.07 -3.41
N ARG A 288 -19.65 14.44 -4.64
CA ARG A 288 -19.17 13.46 -5.63
C ARG A 288 -17.72 13.07 -5.35
N LEU A 289 -16.86 14.02 -4.99
CA LEU A 289 -15.48 13.76 -4.58
C LEU A 289 -15.45 12.84 -3.35
N ASP A 290 -16.20 13.20 -2.30
CA ASP A 290 -16.35 12.40 -1.07
C ASP A 290 -16.86 10.97 -1.35
N ARG A 291 -17.86 10.81 -2.23
CA ARG A 291 -18.33 9.47 -2.63
C ARG A 291 -17.27 8.67 -3.36
N CYS A 292 -16.47 9.30 -4.22
CA CYS A 292 -15.37 8.61 -4.90
C CYS A 292 -14.33 8.12 -3.89
N ASP A 293 -13.97 8.94 -2.92
CA ASP A 293 -12.99 8.57 -1.87
C ASP A 293 -13.50 7.43 -1.00
N LYS A 294 -14.77 7.48 -0.58
CA LYS A 294 -15.41 6.37 0.14
C LYS A 294 -15.44 5.08 -0.65
N GLU A 295 -15.70 5.12 -1.96
CA GLU A 295 -15.66 3.92 -2.81
C GLU A 295 -14.23 3.38 -2.97
N LEU A 296 -13.22 4.25 -3.10
CA LEU A 296 -11.81 3.84 -3.14
C LEU A 296 -11.38 3.16 -1.82
N SER A 297 -11.75 3.73 -0.66
CA SER A 297 -11.50 3.13 0.66
C SER A 297 -12.15 1.75 0.77
N LYS A 298 -13.41 1.60 0.36
CA LYS A 298 -14.11 0.30 0.37
C LYS A 298 -13.43 -0.73 -0.54
N ILE A 299 -12.97 -0.34 -1.72
CA ILE A 299 -12.33 -1.27 -2.66
C ILE A 299 -10.99 -1.78 -2.10
N ILE A 300 -10.19 -0.90 -1.51
CA ILE A 300 -8.83 -1.23 -1.07
C ILE A 300 -8.81 -1.79 0.36
N LEU A 301 -9.56 -1.19 1.28
CA LEU A 301 -9.52 -1.48 2.71
C LEU A 301 -10.74 -2.26 3.22
N SER A 302 -11.78 -2.42 2.39
CA SER A 302 -13.09 -2.97 2.78
C SER A 302 -13.84 -2.15 3.83
N GLN A 303 -13.40 -0.92 4.10
CA GLN A 303 -13.94 -0.02 5.12
C GLN A 303 -13.62 1.45 4.76
N THR A 304 -14.18 2.43 5.48
CA THR A 304 -13.99 3.88 5.20
C THR A 304 -13.34 4.71 6.31
N MET A 305 -13.55 4.37 7.58
CA MET A 305 -13.25 5.23 8.74
C MET A 305 -11.79 5.30 9.20
N THR A 306 -10.90 4.38 8.80
CA THR A 306 -9.48 4.47 9.23
C THR A 306 -8.68 5.55 8.49
N ILE A 307 -9.27 6.18 7.48
CA ILE A 307 -8.67 7.28 6.70
C ILE A 307 -9.53 8.53 6.83
N ASP A 308 -10.85 8.40 6.75
CA ASP A 308 -11.78 9.53 6.83
C ASP A 308 -12.28 9.73 8.27
N ASN A 309 -12.07 10.94 8.82
CA ASN A 309 -12.45 11.29 10.19
C ASN A 309 -13.96 11.17 10.47
N GLY A 310 -14.28 10.70 11.69
CA GLY A 310 -15.52 11.08 12.37
C GLY A 310 -16.48 9.95 12.72
N SER A 311 -16.18 9.19 13.77
CA SER A 311 -17.22 8.44 14.49
C SER A 311 -16.83 8.11 15.93
N SER A 312 -17.85 7.71 16.71
CA SER A 312 -17.73 7.08 18.03
C SER A 312 -16.65 5.99 18.04
N LEU A 313 -15.94 5.85 19.17
CA LEU A 313 -14.88 4.85 19.39
C LEU A 313 -15.30 3.45 18.94
N SER A 314 -16.51 3.03 19.30
CA SER A 314 -17.08 1.71 18.93
C SER A 314 -17.18 1.46 17.42
N GLN A 315 -17.42 2.49 16.61
CA GLN A 315 -17.48 2.33 15.15
C GLN A 315 -16.07 2.24 14.56
N SER A 316 -15.11 2.98 15.12
CA SER A 316 -13.71 2.91 14.71
C SER A 316 -13.09 1.54 15.02
N GLU A 317 -13.44 0.92 16.14
CA GLU A 317 -12.99 -0.43 16.51
C GLU A 317 -13.45 -1.50 15.50
N VAL A 318 -14.74 -1.50 15.12
CA VAL A 318 -15.27 -2.44 14.11
C VAL A 318 -14.61 -2.26 12.75
N HIS A 319 -14.36 -1.01 12.35
CA HIS A 319 -13.66 -0.71 11.10
C HIS A 319 -12.19 -1.16 11.12
N LEU A 320 -11.53 -1.03 12.27
CA LEU A 320 -10.18 -1.53 12.48
C LEU A 320 -10.13 -3.06 12.37
N GLU A 321 -11.07 -3.78 12.99
CA GLU A 321 -11.15 -5.25 12.90
C GLU A 321 -11.30 -5.74 11.44
N ILE A 322 -12.16 -5.08 10.66
CA ILE A 322 -12.33 -5.39 9.23
C ILE A 322 -11.02 -5.15 8.47
N PHE A 323 -10.35 -4.02 8.73
CA PHE A 323 -9.07 -3.71 8.10
C PHE A 323 -7.97 -4.71 8.48
N GLU A 324 -7.91 -5.11 9.75
CA GLU A 324 -6.96 -6.11 10.24
C GLU A 324 -7.22 -7.50 9.63
N SER A 325 -8.48 -7.88 9.45
CA SER A 325 -8.88 -9.09 8.74
C SER A 325 -8.37 -9.10 7.28
N VAL A 326 -8.48 -7.97 6.58
CA VAL A 326 -7.95 -7.80 5.22
C VAL A 326 -6.42 -7.97 5.21
N CYS A 327 -5.72 -7.34 6.15
CA CYS A 327 -4.26 -7.45 6.26
C CYS A 327 -3.80 -8.87 6.65
N ALA A 328 -4.56 -9.54 7.52
CA ALA A 328 -4.30 -10.94 7.89
C ALA A 328 -4.47 -11.87 6.68
N SER A 329 -5.48 -11.63 5.83
CA SER A 329 -5.66 -12.37 4.59
C SER A 329 -4.49 -12.15 3.62
N ASP A 330 -3.96 -10.94 3.51
CA ASP A 330 -2.78 -10.64 2.69
C ASP A 330 -1.52 -11.32 3.23
N ALA A 331 -1.30 -11.26 4.55
CA ALA A 331 -0.21 -11.96 5.22
C ALA A 331 -0.29 -13.47 4.94
N LYS A 332 -1.47 -14.08 5.10
CA LYS A 332 -1.68 -15.51 4.80
C LYS A 332 -1.33 -15.84 3.35
N ARG A 333 -1.74 -15.01 2.40
CA ARG A 333 -1.40 -15.17 0.98
C ARG A 333 0.11 -15.08 0.74
N LEU A 334 0.79 -14.11 1.35
CA LEU A 334 2.26 -14.01 1.28
C LEU A 334 2.93 -15.25 1.85
N GLY A 335 2.44 -15.77 2.98
CA GLY A 335 2.93 -17.01 3.57
C GLY A 335 2.90 -18.18 2.59
N TYR A 336 1.80 -18.36 1.86
CA TYR A 336 1.72 -19.38 0.80
C TYR A 336 2.70 -19.13 -0.35
N ILE A 337 2.84 -17.87 -0.81
CA ILE A 337 3.80 -17.53 -1.88
C ILE A 337 5.23 -17.83 -1.45
N ILE A 338 5.59 -17.51 -0.20
CA ILE A 338 6.92 -17.74 0.33
C ILE A 338 7.20 -19.24 0.46
N ASN A 339 6.27 -19.98 1.06
CA ASN A 339 6.43 -21.42 1.28
C ASN A 339 6.41 -22.23 -0.02
N ASP A 340 5.51 -21.92 -0.96
CA ASP A 340 5.31 -22.74 -2.15
C ASP A 340 6.21 -22.32 -3.32
N ARG A 341 6.71 -21.08 -3.35
CA ARG A 341 7.49 -20.53 -4.48
C ARG A 341 8.87 -20.04 -4.07
N LEU A 342 8.97 -19.16 -3.08
CA LEU A 342 10.24 -18.53 -2.73
C LEU A 342 11.22 -19.52 -2.05
N LEU A 343 10.79 -20.26 -1.03
CA LEU A 343 11.64 -21.21 -0.30
C LEU A 343 12.18 -22.33 -1.19
N PRO A 344 11.37 -22.97 -2.07
CA PRO A 344 11.90 -23.94 -3.03
C PRO A 344 12.91 -23.34 -4.00
N LEU A 345 12.67 -22.11 -4.48
CA LEU A 345 13.61 -21.41 -5.36
C LEU A 345 14.93 -21.10 -4.63
N MET A 346 14.86 -20.64 -3.39
CA MET A 346 16.03 -20.41 -2.54
C MET A 346 16.82 -21.69 -2.31
N ALA A 347 16.16 -22.81 -1.99
CA ALA A 347 16.81 -24.11 -1.83
C ALA A 347 17.50 -24.55 -3.14
N ALA A 348 16.84 -24.39 -4.28
CA ALA A 348 17.43 -24.67 -5.61
C ALA A 348 18.62 -23.75 -5.94
N SER A 349 18.66 -22.56 -5.33
CA SER A 349 19.72 -21.56 -5.47
C SER A 349 20.86 -21.74 -4.45
N GLY A 350 20.79 -22.77 -3.60
CA GLY A 350 21.84 -23.16 -2.65
C GLY A 350 21.69 -22.60 -1.24
N PHE A 351 20.56 -21.96 -0.91
CA PHE A 351 20.30 -21.48 0.46
C PHE A 351 20.01 -22.64 1.43
N PRO A 352 20.44 -22.54 2.69
CA PRO A 352 20.20 -23.57 3.71
C PRO A 352 18.79 -23.47 4.30
N VAL A 353 17.77 -23.49 3.45
CA VAL A 353 16.34 -23.34 3.84
C VAL A 353 15.50 -24.58 3.58
N SER A 354 16.13 -25.69 3.21
CA SER A 354 15.44 -26.96 2.95
C SER A 354 14.82 -27.51 4.23
N GLY A 355 13.54 -27.87 4.19
CA GLY A 355 12.80 -28.36 5.35
C GLY A 355 12.32 -27.29 6.33
N LEU A 356 12.53 -26.00 6.02
CA LEU A 356 12.01 -24.89 6.81
C LEU A 356 10.65 -24.42 6.29
N THR A 357 9.85 -23.86 7.19
CA THR A 357 8.54 -23.26 6.87
C THR A 357 8.50 -21.82 7.37
N PHE A 358 8.07 -20.90 6.51
CA PHE A 358 7.80 -19.52 6.87
C PHE A 358 6.46 -19.41 7.60
N ALA A 359 6.49 -18.75 8.76
CA ALA A 359 5.31 -18.39 9.53
C ALA A 359 5.38 -16.93 9.97
N TRP A 360 4.25 -16.23 9.91
CA TRP A 360 4.11 -14.95 10.61
C TRP A 360 4.09 -15.21 12.11
N ASP A 361 4.68 -14.30 12.86
CA ASP A 361 4.61 -14.35 14.31
C ASP A 361 3.34 -13.66 14.80
N TYR A 362 2.51 -14.44 15.48
CA TYR A 362 1.23 -14.03 16.03
C TYR A 362 1.30 -13.94 17.57
N SER A 363 2.49 -14.12 18.17
CA SER A 363 2.67 -14.02 19.63
C SER A 363 2.27 -12.66 20.20
N ASP A 364 2.32 -11.62 19.36
CA ASP A 364 2.04 -10.23 19.72
C ASP A 364 0.58 -9.82 19.45
N GLU A 365 -0.29 -10.72 18.97
CA GLU A 365 -1.70 -10.43 18.67
C GLU A 365 -2.62 -10.53 19.90
N MET A 366 -2.16 -10.17 21.09
CA MET A 366 -3.08 -9.75 22.14
C MET A 366 -3.00 -8.24 22.24
N THR A 367 -4.03 -7.54 21.74
CA THR A 367 -4.07 -6.09 21.85
C THR A 367 -4.00 -5.67 23.33
N ASP A 368 -3.48 -4.48 23.62
CA ASP A 368 -3.49 -3.93 24.99
C ASP A 368 -4.91 -3.90 25.59
N ALA A 369 -5.94 -3.86 24.76
CA ALA A 369 -7.34 -3.93 25.18
C ALA A 369 -7.74 -5.36 25.60
N GLU A 370 -7.46 -6.36 24.77
CA GLU A 370 -7.76 -7.77 25.08
C GLU A 370 -6.92 -8.29 26.25
N MET A 371 -5.68 -7.82 26.36
CA MET A 371 -4.80 -8.10 27.49
C MET A 371 -5.39 -7.56 28.80
N ARG A 372 -5.85 -6.31 28.79
CA ARG A 372 -6.53 -5.70 29.95
C ARG A 372 -7.82 -6.42 30.30
N GLU A 373 -8.60 -6.85 29.30
CA GLU A 373 -9.84 -7.58 29.51
C GLU A 373 -9.57 -8.95 30.13
N GLN A 374 -8.66 -9.74 29.56
CA GLN A 374 -8.26 -11.03 30.12
C GLN A 374 -7.72 -10.86 31.54
N GLU A 375 -6.85 -9.87 31.78
CA GLU A 375 -6.31 -9.62 33.11
C GLU A 375 -7.39 -9.18 34.10
N ARG A 376 -8.39 -8.40 33.66
CA ARG A 376 -9.55 -8.05 34.48
C ARG A 376 -10.37 -9.28 34.84
N VAL A 377 -10.65 -10.15 33.87
CA VAL A 377 -11.37 -11.42 34.10
C VAL A 377 -10.59 -12.31 35.06
N ILE A 378 -9.28 -12.47 34.86
CA ILE A 378 -8.43 -13.27 35.74
C ILE A 378 -8.47 -12.69 37.17
N LEU A 379 -8.28 -11.39 37.34
CA LEU A 379 -8.32 -10.73 38.66
C LEU A 379 -9.71 -10.70 39.31
N GLN A 380 -10.78 -10.88 38.53
CA GLN A 380 -12.15 -10.96 39.03
C GLN A 380 -12.47 -12.34 39.60
N TYR A 381 -11.93 -13.41 39.01
CA TYR A 381 -12.24 -14.79 39.39
C TYR A 381 -11.13 -15.51 40.15
N TYR A 382 -9.89 -15.01 40.10
CA TYR A 382 -8.72 -15.66 40.69
C TYR A 382 -7.80 -14.67 41.40
N ASP A 383 -7.24 -15.12 42.53
CA ASP A 383 -6.09 -14.45 43.15
C ASP A 383 -4.82 -14.77 42.36
N VAL A 384 -4.18 -13.73 41.81
CA VAL A 384 -2.94 -13.85 41.03
C VAL A 384 -1.75 -13.41 41.86
N ASP A 385 -0.66 -14.16 41.79
CA ASP A 385 0.61 -13.78 42.39
C ASP A 385 1.11 -12.44 41.79
N PRO A 386 1.38 -11.39 42.61
CA PRO A 386 1.96 -10.15 42.14
C PRO A 386 3.22 -10.31 41.27
N GLU A 387 4.00 -11.37 41.48
CA GLU A 387 5.23 -11.63 40.70
C GLU A 387 4.95 -11.82 39.20
N TYR A 388 3.77 -12.32 38.83
CA TYR A 388 3.33 -12.39 37.42
C TYR A 388 3.34 -11.02 36.74
N PHE A 389 2.77 -10.01 37.40
CA PHE A 389 2.69 -8.65 36.87
C PHE A 389 4.03 -7.92 36.91
N VAL A 390 4.83 -8.15 37.96
CA VAL A 390 6.19 -7.60 38.05
C VAL A 390 7.06 -8.10 36.89
N ARG A 391 7.00 -9.40 36.58
CA ARG A 391 7.74 -9.99 35.45
C ARG A 391 7.24 -9.47 34.11
N LYS A 392 5.92 -9.32 33.96
CA LYS A 392 5.29 -8.92 32.69
C LYS A 392 5.50 -7.44 32.36
N TYR A 393 5.35 -6.56 33.35
CA TYR A 393 5.36 -5.10 33.14
C TYR A 393 6.65 -4.42 33.60
N GLY A 394 7.54 -5.12 34.30
CA GLY A 394 8.76 -4.55 34.86
C GLY A 394 8.53 -3.52 35.96
N VAL A 395 7.30 -3.42 36.49
CA VAL A 395 6.92 -2.47 37.53
C VAL A 395 6.88 -3.19 38.88
N PRO A 396 7.66 -2.77 39.89
CA PRO A 396 7.64 -3.38 41.21
C PRO A 396 6.32 -3.07 41.94
N ILE A 397 5.66 -4.10 42.48
CA ILE A 397 4.44 -3.96 43.27
C ILE A 397 4.80 -3.79 44.74
N VAL A 398 4.58 -2.61 45.29
CA VAL A 398 4.97 -2.23 46.67
C VAL A 398 3.87 -2.51 47.70
N GLY A 399 2.66 -2.86 47.26
CA GLY A 399 1.51 -3.23 48.12
C GLY A 399 0.15 -2.97 47.46
N LYS A 400 -0.94 -3.46 48.07
CA LYS A 400 -2.33 -3.16 47.62
C LYS A 400 -2.75 -1.78 48.17
N ARG A 401 -3.29 -0.89 47.32
CA ARG A 401 -3.91 0.38 47.78
C ARG A 401 -5.18 0.07 48.58
N SER A 402 -5.39 0.75 49.71
CA SER A 402 -6.47 0.52 50.66
C SER A 402 -7.87 0.99 50.22
N ASN A 403 -8.00 1.68 49.09
CA ASN A 403 -9.30 2.03 48.49
C ASN A 403 -9.52 1.23 47.21
N GLY A 404 -10.02 -0.01 47.35
CA GLY A 404 -10.62 -0.75 46.25
C GLY A 404 -12.06 -0.26 46.04
N LEU A 405 -12.46 -0.05 44.79
CA LEU A 405 -13.87 0.04 44.39
C LEU A 405 -14.53 -1.29 44.75
N GLY A 406 -15.21 -1.32 45.90
CA GLY A 406 -15.94 -2.50 46.37
C GLY A 406 -17.16 -2.74 45.51
N PHE A 407 -17.17 -3.83 44.74
CA PHE A 407 -18.42 -4.45 44.30
C PHE A 407 -19.02 -5.17 45.51
N GLY A 408 -19.78 -4.42 46.31
CA GLY A 408 -20.43 -4.93 47.51
C GLY A 408 -21.61 -5.85 47.17
N GLU A 409 -21.56 -7.07 47.72
CA GLU A 409 -22.68 -8.00 47.80
C GLU A 409 -23.91 -7.33 48.43
N ALA A 410 -25.07 -7.56 47.83
CA ALA A 410 -26.36 -7.09 48.33
C ALA A 410 -26.75 -7.89 49.60
N GLY A 411 -27.00 -7.19 50.72
CA GLY A 411 -27.58 -7.84 51.89
C GLY A 411 -27.68 -7.01 53.16
N ALA A 412 -28.85 -6.37 53.33
CA ALA A 412 -29.54 -6.08 54.59
C ALA A 412 -29.01 -4.97 55.54
N GLY A 413 -29.94 -4.10 55.95
CA GLY A 413 -29.83 -3.16 57.08
C GLY A 413 -30.08 -1.71 56.67
N ALA A 414 -31.33 -1.23 56.55
CA ALA A 414 -32.18 -0.75 57.66
C ALA A 414 -31.51 0.30 58.57
N GLY A 415 -31.84 1.57 58.30
CA GLY A 415 -32.09 2.60 59.32
C GLY A 415 -30.88 3.32 59.93
N GLY A 416 -30.74 4.61 59.63
CA GLY A 416 -29.91 5.52 60.40
C GLY A 416 -29.59 6.82 59.67
N GLU A 417 -30.39 7.85 59.92
CA GLU A 417 -30.16 9.24 59.50
C GLU A 417 -28.83 9.78 60.03
N GLN A 418 -28.10 10.56 59.22
CA GLN A 418 -27.35 11.73 59.71
C GLN A 418 -26.97 12.69 58.57
N GLU A 419 -27.71 13.80 58.59
CA GLU A 419 -27.41 15.20 58.24
C GLU A 419 -26.34 15.56 57.19
N GLU A 420 -26.84 16.25 56.17
CA GLU A 420 -26.14 17.14 55.25
C GLU A 420 -25.21 18.14 55.95
N GLN A 421 -23.96 18.22 55.49
CA GLN A 421 -23.25 19.49 55.42
C GLN A 421 -22.76 19.74 54.00
N SER A 422 -23.33 20.81 53.44
CA SER A 422 -23.04 21.43 52.16
C SER A 422 -21.59 21.87 52.02
N THR A 423 -21.01 21.66 50.83
CA THR A 423 -20.15 22.68 50.20
C THR A 423 -20.27 22.56 48.69
N ALA A 424 -20.80 23.63 48.08
CA ALA A 424 -21.03 23.77 46.66
C ALA A 424 -19.70 23.86 45.89
N LEU A 425 -19.57 23.07 44.82
CA LEU A 425 -18.54 23.23 43.80
C LEU A 425 -19.06 24.15 42.70
N ALA A 426 -18.38 25.29 42.55
CA ALA A 426 -18.60 26.28 41.51
C ALA A 426 -18.34 25.69 40.12
N LYS A 427 -19.21 26.06 39.18
CA LYS A 427 -19.01 25.89 37.74
C LYS A 427 -18.06 26.97 37.25
N ASP A 428 -16.91 26.58 36.72
CA ASP A 428 -16.13 27.43 35.82
C ASP A 428 -16.28 26.91 34.39
N SER A 429 -17.17 27.59 33.68
CA SER A 429 -17.14 27.78 32.25
C SER A 429 -16.02 28.76 31.91
N ASP A 430 -15.07 28.34 31.07
CA ASP A 430 -14.51 29.09 29.94
C ASP A 430 -13.12 28.57 29.59
N PHE A 431 -13.06 27.77 28.52
CA PHE A 431 -11.81 27.53 27.80
C PHE A 431 -12.10 27.21 26.34
N PHE A 432 -12.47 28.25 25.58
CA PHE A 432 -11.80 28.73 24.35
C PHE A 432 -12.75 29.52 23.45
N ALA A 433 -12.42 30.80 23.31
CA ALA A 433 -12.67 31.61 22.12
C ALA A 433 -11.60 31.33 21.05
#